data_AF-A0A962GXD2-F1
#
_entry.id   AF-A0A962GXD2-F1
#
_cell.length_a   1.000
_cell.length_b   1.000
_cell.length_c   1.000
_cell.angle_alpha   90.00
_cell.angle_beta   90.00
_cell.angle_gamma   90.00
#
_symmetry.space_group_name_H-M   'P 1'
#
loop_
_entity.id
_entity.type
_entity.pdbx_description
1 polymer ?
#
loop_
_entity_poly.entity_id
_entity_poly.type
_entity_poly.pdbx_seq_one_letter_code
_entity_poly.pdbx_strand_id
1 'polypeptide(L)' 'NLSVREIREGEAIYYVGDVAISGEEALVFSVDAQPDGATGVPLSVRFQRQFYGN' A
#
# COMPACT_ATOMS: atom_id res chain seq x y z
N ASN A 1 10.44 3.29 -3.90
CA ASN A 1 9.18 4.01 -3.63
C ASN A 1 8.10 3.33 -4.46
N LEU A 2 7.01 2.89 -3.85
CA LEU A 2 5.96 2.12 -4.50
C LEU A 2 5.03 3.08 -5.25
N SER A 3 4.82 2.86 -6.55
CA SER A 3 3.80 3.62 -7.28
C SER A 3 2.43 3.04 -6.91
N VAL A 4 1.54 3.90 -6.42
CA VAL A 4 0.16 3.54 -6.10
C VAL A 4 -0.75 4.16 -7.15
N ARG A 5 -1.69 3.38 -7.67
CA ARG A 5 -2.73 3.84 -8.58
C ARG A 5 -4.10 3.73 -7.93
N GLU A 6 -4.96 4.69 -8.25
CA GLU A 6 -6.38 4.61 -7.94
C GLU A 6 -7.10 3.80 -9.02
N ILE A 7 -7.93 2.86 -8.61
CA ILE A 7 -8.84 2.10 -9.48
C ILE A 7 -10.26 2.31 -8.97
N ARG A 8 -11.20 2.58 -9.87
CA ARG A 8 -12.63 2.73 -9.57
C ARG A 8 -13.42 1.62 -10.24
N GLU A 9 -14.14 0.83 -9.45
CA GLU A 9 -14.97 -0.28 -9.92
C GLU A 9 -16.38 -0.15 -9.33
N GLY A 10 -17.33 0.34 -10.14
CA GLY A 10 -18.66 0.69 -9.65
C GLY A 10 -18.59 1.78 -8.59
N GLU A 11 -19.06 1.47 -7.37
CA GLU A 11 -19.01 2.37 -6.21
C GLU A 11 -17.74 2.20 -5.36
N ALA A 12 -16.89 1.22 -5.67
CA ALA A 12 -15.67 0.96 -4.92
C ALA A 12 -14.48 1.76 -5.46
N ILE A 13 -13.65 2.26 -4.53
CA ILE A 13 -12.38 2.93 -4.82
C ILE A 13 -11.26 2.09 -4.18
N TYR A 14 -10.24 1.76 -4.97
CA TYR A 14 -9.07 0.99 -4.55
C TYR A 14 -7.79 1.78 -4.79
N TYR A 15 -6.84 1.65 -3.86
CA TYR A 15 -5.47 2.15 -4.01
C TYR A 15 -4.53 0.96 -4.06
N VAL A 16 -3.94 0.70 -5.23
CA VAL A 16 -3.16 -0.51 -5.49
C VAL A 16 -1.73 -0.14 -5.86
N GLY A 17 -0.76 -0.73 -5.17
CA GLY A 17 0.66 -0.63 -5.53
C GLY A 17 1.24 -2.01 -5.79
N ASP A 18 2.03 -2.12 -6.86
CA ASP A 18 2.63 -3.39 -7.29
C ASP A 18 4.08 -3.48 -6.81
N VAL A 19 4.44 -4.58 -6.13
CA VAL A 19 5.80 -4.88 -5.71
C VAL A 19 6.22 -6.23 -6.28
N ALA A 20 7.39 -6.28 -6.90
CA ALA A 20 7.98 -7.53 -7.36
C ALA A 20 8.62 -8.24 -6.17
N ILE A 21 8.26 -9.52 -5.99
CA ILE A 21 8.81 -10.40 -4.96
C ILE A 21 9.60 -11.49 -5.64
N SER A 22 10.82 -11.76 -5.17
CA SER A 22 11.69 -12.80 -5.74
C SER A 22 11.99 -13.88 -4.69
N GLY A 23 11.17 -14.92 -4.67
CA GLY A 23 11.31 -16.04 -3.75
C GLY A 23 10.67 -15.79 -2.39
N GLU A 24 11.32 -16.25 -1.32
CA GLU A 24 10.85 -16.06 0.05
C GLU A 24 11.53 -14.84 0.69
N GLU A 25 10.72 -13.84 1.08
CA GLU A 25 11.22 -12.62 1.72
C GLU A 25 10.20 -11.99 2.67
N ALA A 26 10.71 -11.31 3.71
CA ALA A 26 9.91 -10.52 4.65
C ALA A 26 10.03 -9.04 4.30
N LEU A 27 8.92 -8.40 3.93
CA LEU A 27 8.89 -6.96 3.66
C LEU A 27 8.15 -6.22 4.76
N VAL A 28 8.69 -5.05 5.12
CA VAL A 28 8.02 -4.10 6.01
C VAL A 28 7.49 -2.95 5.17
N PHE A 29 6.17 -2.78 5.19
CA PHE A 29 5.47 -1.71 4.51
C PHE A 29 5.17 -0.58 5.48
N SER A 30 5.37 0.64 5.01
CA SER A 30 4.83 1.86 5.62
C SER A 30 3.87 2.47 4.62
N VAL A 31 2.64 2.75 5.05
CA VAL A 31 1.63 3.41 4.23
C VAL A 31 1.17 4.66 4.96
N ASP A 32 1.26 5.79 4.26
CA ASP A 32 0.77 7.08 4.72
C ASP A 32 -0.43 7.50 3.87
N ALA A 33 -1.55 7.83 4.51
CA ALA A 33 -2.78 8.25 3.85
C ALA A 33 -3.19 9.63 4.35
N GLN A 34 -3.34 10.57 3.41
CA GLN A 34 -3.88 11.91 3.65
C GLN A 34 -5.22 12.02 2.91
N PRO A 35 -6.36 12.00 3.60
CA PRO A 35 -7.65 12.25 2.95
C PRO A 35 -7.71 13.65 2.35
N ASP A 36 -8.42 13.79 1.22
CA ASP A 36 -8.60 15.08 0.58
C ASP A 36 -9.28 16.09 1.52
N GLY A 37 -8.72 17.30 1.58
CA GLY A 37 -9.21 18.37 2.44
C GLY A 37 -8.84 18.22 3.93
N ALA A 38 -8.24 17.12 4.35
CA ALA A 38 -7.71 17.01 5.71
C ALA A 38 -6.43 17.85 5.85
N THR A 39 -6.32 18.58 6.97
CA THR A 39 -5.11 19.33 7.35
C THR A 39 -4.48 18.68 8.57
N GLY A 40 -3.17 18.43 8.56
CA GLY A 40 -2.45 17.88 9.72
C GLY A 40 -1.53 16.72 9.35
N VAL A 41 -1.32 15.82 10.31
CA VAL A 41 -0.45 14.64 10.16
C VAL A 41 -1.19 13.54 9.39
N PRO A 42 -0.58 12.90 8.37
CA PRO A 42 -1.15 11.76 7.68
C PRO A 42 -1.46 10.59 8.63
N LEU A 43 -2.44 9.78 8.24
CA LEU A 43 -2.70 8.51 8.89
C LEU A 43 -1.64 7.50 8.44
N SER A 44 -0.84 7.01 9.38
CA SER A 44 0.25 6.09 9.07
C SER A 44 -0.03 4.70 9.63
N VAL A 45 0.24 3.67 8.82
CA VAL A 45 0.28 2.27 9.26
C VAL A 45 1.59 1.64 8.84
N ARG A 46 2.17 0.83 9.73
CA ARG A 46 3.36 0.03 9.45
C ARG A 46 3.08 -1.43 9.75
N PHE A 47 3.39 -2.32 8.82
CA PHE A 47 3.17 -3.75 9.00
C PHE A 47 4.24 -4.57 8.28
N GLN A 48 4.45 -5.80 8.74
CA GLN A 48 5.33 -6.78 8.10
C GLN A 48 4.49 -7.84 7.39
N ARG A 49 4.95 -8.28 6.21
CA ARG A 49 4.39 -9.40 5.48
C ARG A 49 5.50 -10.35 5.06
N GLN A 50 5.38 -11.62 5.45
CA GLN A 50 6.16 -12.70 4.87
C GLN A 50 5.54 -13.09 3.52
N PHE A 51 6.37 -13.13 2.48
CA PHE A 51 6.05 -13.73 1.20
C PHE A 51 6.77 -15.06 1.08
N TYR A 52 6.09 -16.05 0.52
CA TYR A 52 6.61 -17.39 0.33
C TYR A 52 6.76 -17.64 -1.17
N GLY A 53 7.94 -18.13 -1.58
CA GLY A 53 8.19 -18.56 -2.95
C GLY A 53 7.60 -19.94 -3.24
N ASN A 54 7.56 -20.29 -4.53
CA ASN A 54 7.30 -21.66 -4.99
C ASN A 54 8.59 -22.49 -5.00
#